data_AF-A0A2V8QQM3-F1
#
_entry.id   AF-A0A2V8QQM3-F1
#
_cell.length_a   1.000
_cell.length_b   1.000
_cell.length_c   1.000
_cell.angle_alpha   90.00
_cell.angle_beta   90.00
_cell.angle_gamma   90.00
#
_symmetry.space_group_name_H-M   'P 1'
#
loop_
_entity.id
_entity.type
_entity.pdbx_description
1 polymer ?
#
loop_
_entity_poly.entity_id
_entity_poly.type
_entity_poly.pdbx_seq_one_letter_code
_entity_poly.pdbx_strand_id
1 'polypeptide(L)' 'MKGTLLNVMVAVAILGGSYAITHFFARAMYVRCSSCHTLNARRRSQCRSCSAELG' A
#
# COMPACT_ATOMS: atom_id res chain seq x y z
N MET A 1 -11.28 3.50 -33.46
CA MET A 1 -11.88 2.84 -32.28
C MET A 1 -11.03 1.70 -31.71
N LYS A 2 -10.53 0.73 -32.52
CA LYS A 2 -9.65 -0.37 -32.03
C LYS A 2 -8.37 0.12 -31.32
N GLY A 3 -7.70 1.14 -31.86
CA GLY A 3 -6.50 1.72 -31.23
C GLY A 3 -6.77 2.41 -29.88
N THR A 4 -7.92 3.08 -29.75
CA THR A 4 -8.34 3.68 -28.48
C THR A 4 -8.55 2.61 -27.40
N LEU A 5 -9.22 1.50 -27.75
CA LEU A 5 -9.44 0.39 -26.82
C LEU A 5 -8.12 -0.26 -26.39
N LEU A 6 -7.19 -0.47 -27.33
CA LEU A 6 -5.86 -1.02 -27.04
C LEU A 6 -5.11 -0.11 -26.05
N ASN A 7 -5.10 1.20 -26.28
CA ASN A 7 -4.43 2.17 -25.40
C ASN A 7 -5.05 2.19 -24.00
N VAL A 8 -6.38 2.10 -23.89
CA VAL A 8 -7.08 2.01 -22.61
C VAL A 8 -6.69 0.73 -21.87
N MET A 9 -6.66 -0.42 -22.55
CA MET A 9 -6.25 -1.69 -21.93
C MET A 9 -4.80 -1.64 -21.43
N VAL A 10 -3.89 -1.09 -22.23
CA VAL A 10 -2.48 -0.90 -21.82
C VAL A 10 -2.40 0.00 -20.59
N ALA A 11 -3.13 1.12 -20.56
CA ALA A 11 -3.14 2.01 -19.40
C ALA A 11 -3.69 1.31 -18.14
N VAL A 12 -4.78 0.55 -18.26
CA VAL A 12 -5.33 -0.23 -17.14
C VAL A 12 -4.35 -1.29 -16.66
N ALA A 13 -3.66 -1.97 -17.58
CA ALA A 13 -2.66 -2.98 -17.23
C ALA A 13 -1.48 -2.36 -16.46
N ILE A 14 -0.97 -1.21 -16.90
CA ILE A 14 0.12 -0.50 -16.23
C ILE A 14 -0.34 -0.02 -14.85
N LEU A 15 -1.46 0.70 -14.77
CA LEU A 15 -1.95 1.26 -13.52
C LEU A 15 -2.34 0.17 -12.51
N GLY A 16 -3.03 -0.87 -12.98
CA GLY A 16 -3.42 -2.03 -12.17
C GLY A 16 -2.21 -2.82 -11.67
N GLY A 17 -1.23 -3.06 -12.54
CA GLY A 17 0.03 -3.73 -12.18
C GLY A 17 0.84 -2.92 -11.18
N SER A 18 1.02 -1.62 -11.41
CA SER A 18 1.69 -0.73 -10.47
C SER A 18 0.97 -0.70 -9.12
N TYR A 19 -0.36 -0.57 -9.10
CA TYR A 19 -1.15 -0.60 -7.88
C TYR A 19 -0.94 -1.91 -7.10
N ALA A 20 -1.01 -3.06 -7.76
CA ALA A 20 -0.85 -4.36 -7.11
C ALA A 20 0.52 -4.49 -6.44
N ILE A 21 1.60 -4.13 -7.15
CA ILE A 21 2.97 -4.19 -6.63
C ILE A 21 3.14 -3.20 -5.46
N THR A 22 2.72 -1.95 -5.63
CA THR A 22 2.84 -0.94 -4.57
C THR A 22 2.01 -1.30 -3.34
N HIS A 23 0.81 -1.83 -3.51
CA HIS A 23 -0.05 -2.25 -2.41
C HIS A 23 0.58 -3.40 -1.63
N PHE A 24 1.12 -4.41 -2.32
CA PHE A 24 1.82 -5.52 -1.67
C PHE A 24 3.02 -5.03 -0.87
N PHE A 25 3.87 -4.19 -1.46
CA PHE A 25 5.02 -3.61 -0.78
C PHE A 25 4.61 -2.77 0.44
N ALA A 26 3.57 -1.95 0.32
CA ALA A 26 3.06 -1.15 1.43
C ALA A 26 2.56 -2.03 2.59
N ARG A 27 1.88 -3.15 2.31
CA ARG A 27 1.45 -4.09 3.36
C ARG A 27 2.62 -4.81 4.03
N ALA A 28 3.70 -5.09 3.29
CA ALA A 28 4.90 -5.69 3.86
C ALA A 28 5.69 -4.71 4.74
N MET A 29 5.70 -3.42 4.38
CA MET A 29 6.50 -2.39 5.06
C MET A 29 5.78 -1.70 6.21
N TYR A 30 4.46 -1.66 6.20
CA TYR A 30 3.67 -0.88 7.16
C TYR A 30 2.65 -1.73 7.93
N VAL A 31 2.46 -1.38 9.20
CA VAL A 31 1.46 -1.95 10.11
C VAL A 31 0.62 -0.82 10.69
N ARG A 32 -0.68 -1.05 10.90
CA ARG A 32 -1.53 -0.11 11.64
C ARG A 32 -1.52 -0.46 13.12
N CYS A 33 -1.30 0.53 13.96
CA CYS A 33 -1.41 0.37 15.41
C CYS A 33 -2.85 -0.03 15.77
N SER A 34 -3.02 -1.05 16.62
CA SER A 34 -4.33 -1.50 17.08
C SER A 34 -5.02 -0.49 18.01
N SER A 35 -4.26 0.32 18.75
CA SER A 35 -4.82 1.29 19.71
C SER A 35 -5.30 2.59 19.06
N CYS A 36 -4.55 3.14 18.11
CA CYS A 36 -4.84 4.47 17.52
C CYS A 36 -4.93 4.48 16.00
N HIS A 37 -4.85 3.33 15.34
CA HIS A 37 -4.92 3.16 13.88
C HIS A 37 -3.87 3.94 13.05
N THR A 38 -2.89 4.56 13.70
CA THR A 38 -1.79 5.22 13.01
C THR A 38 -0.97 4.20 12.22
N LEU A 39 -0.67 4.54 10.96
CA LEU A 39 0.22 3.76 10.12
C LEU A 39 1.67 3.92 10.60
N ASN A 40 2.35 2.81 10.85
CA ASN A 40 3.72 2.72 11.31
C ASN A 40 4.54 1.82 10.41
N ALA A 41 5.85 2.07 10.33
CA ALA A 41 6.76 1.14 9.67
C ALA A 41 6.90 -0.13 10.53
N ARG A 42 6.86 -1.31 9.90
CA ARG A 42 6.89 -2.63 10.56
C ARG A 42 8.19 -2.89 11.36
N ARG A 43 9.26 -2.16 11.05
CA ARG A 43 10.54 -2.21 11.80
C ARG A 43 10.48 -1.55 13.18
N ARG A 44 9.41 -0.81 13.53
CA ARG A 44 9.26 -0.15 14.82
C ARG A 44 8.62 -1.12 15.81
N SER A 45 9.13 -1.16 17.03
CA SER A 45 8.50 -1.88 18.16
C SER A 45 7.39 -1.06 18.83
N GLN A 46 7.37 0.26 18.65
CA GLN A 46 6.37 1.15 19.27
C GLN A 46 5.74 2.11 18.26
N CYS A 47 4.47 2.43 18.49
CA CYS A 47 3.68 3.35 17.68
C CYS A 47 4.22 4.78 17.79
N ARG A 48 4.42 5.44 16.65
CA ARG A 48 4.94 6.81 16.59
C ARG A 48 4.03 7.88 17.22
N SER A 49 2.75 7.58 17.43
CA SER A 49 1.76 8.56 17.87
C SER A 49 1.30 8.35 19.32
N CYS A 50 1.11 7.09 19.74
CA CYS A 50 0.59 6.78 21.07
C CYS A 50 1.52 5.92 21.92
N SER A 51 2.72 5.60 21.41
CA SER A 51 3.75 4.80 22.09
C SER A 51 3.36 3.37 22.46
N ALA A 52 2.15 2.91 22.09
CA ALA A 52 1.73 1.52 22.27
C ALA A 52 2.63 0.57 21.48
N GLU A 53 2.82 -0.65 22.01
CA GLU A 53 3.60 -1.69 21.36
C GLU A 53 2.97 -2.10 20.02
N LEU A 54 3.81 -2.24 18.98
CA LEU A 54 3.42 -2.72 17.67
C LEU A 54 3.76 -4.22 17.63
N GLY A 55 2.72 -5.06 17.59
CA GLY A 55 2.84 -6.52 17.46
C GLY A 55 3.34 -6.98 16.10
#